data_AF-A0A0F9CHR3-F1
#
_entry.id   AF-A0A0F9CHR3-F1
#
_cell.length_a   1.000
_cell.length_b   1.000
_cell.length_c   1.000
_cell.angle_alpha   90.00
_cell.angle_beta   90.00
_cell.angle_gamma   90.00
#
_symmetry.space_group_name_H-M   'P 1'
#
loop_
_entity.id
_entity.type
_entity.pdbx_description
1 polymer ?
#
loop_
_entity_poly.entity_id
_entity_poly.type
_entity_poly.pdbx_seq_one_letter_code
_entity_poly.pdbx_strand_id
1 'polypeptide(L)'
;MTTALSAARQELSRQLNDDWRSTTTSAGATTNKTLVDTALIEKQNAWIGKDMYDLITSATDATVVDDERQIASLSNTNGTLALTRAHTARIATSVGYEIHRLFTASDRENL
;
A
#
# COMPACT_ATOMS: atom_id res chain seq x y z
N MET A 1 8.70 -6.23 -26.07
CA MET A 1 8.64 -5.46 -24.82
C MET A 1 7.30 -5.74 -24.17
N THR A 2 7.26 -6.62 -23.18
CA THR A 2 6.09 -6.77 -22.32
C THR A 2 6.24 -5.73 -21.22
N THR A 3 5.55 -4.59 -21.33
CA THR A 3 5.38 -3.72 -20.15
C THR A 3 4.52 -4.50 -19.17
N ALA A 4 5.13 -5.07 -18.13
CA ALA A 4 4.38 -5.71 -17.05
C ALA A 4 3.43 -4.67 -16.44
N LEU A 5 2.21 -5.09 -16.07
CA LEU A 5 1.17 -4.19 -15.52
C LEU A 5 1.69 -3.36 -14.33
N SER A 6 2.58 -3.92 -13.51
CA SER A 6 3.27 -3.23 -12.42
C SER A 6 4.10 -2.04 -12.91
N ALA A 7 4.84 -2.17 -14.02
CA ALA A 7 5.64 -1.08 -14.57
C ALA A 7 4.78 0.06 -15.12
N ALA A 8 3.62 -0.27 -15.71
CA ALA A 8 2.66 0.72 -16.19
C ALA A 8 2.02 1.48 -15.01
N ARG A 9 1.62 0.78 -13.94
CA ARG A 9 1.07 1.40 -12.72
C ARG A 9 2.08 2.35 -12.08
N GLN A 10 3.34 1.92 -11.94
CA GLN A 10 4.40 2.74 -11.35
C GLN A 10 4.73 3.99 -12.17
N GLU A 11 4.76 3.90 -13.51
CA GLU A 11 4.96 5.07 -14.37
C GLU A 11 3.82 6.08 -14.22
N LEU A 12 2.57 5.62 -14.23
CA LEU A 12 1.42 6.50 -14.08
C LEU A 12 1.36 7.13 -12.69
N SER A 13 1.69 6.38 -11.63
CA SER A 13 1.81 6.94 -10.28
C SER A 13 2.88 8.03 -10.18
N ARG A 14 4.01 7.86 -10.87
CA ARG A 14 5.02 8.92 -10.95
C ARG A 14 4.50 10.17 -11.64
N GLN A 15 3.74 10.02 -12.72
CA GLN A 15 3.14 11.15 -13.44
C GLN A 15 2.09 11.89 -12.59
N LEU A 16 1.40 11.19 -11.70
CA LEU A 16 0.45 11.76 -10.74
C LEU A 16 1.08 12.24 -9.42
N ASN A 17 2.40 12.06 -9.26
CA ASN A 17 3.15 12.40 -8.06
C ASN A 17 2.60 11.71 -6.78
N ASP A 18 2.14 10.47 -6.92
CA ASP A 18 1.65 9.63 -5.83
C ASP A 18 2.41 8.30 -5.70
N ASP A 19 3.52 8.11 -6.44
CA ASP A 19 4.37 6.93 -6.35
C ASP A 19 5.05 6.83 -4.98
N TRP A 20 4.79 5.71 -4.30
CA TRP A 20 5.55 5.28 -3.13
C TRP A 20 5.65 3.78 -3.09
N ARG A 21 6.86 3.30 -2.83
CA ARG A 21 7.20 1.88 -2.77
C ARG A 21 8.22 1.69 -1.67
N SER A 22 7.96 0.74 -0.80
CA SER A 22 8.83 0.51 0.36
C SER A 22 8.57 -0.88 0.94
N THR A 23 9.23 -1.13 2.06
CA THR A 23 9.13 -2.37 2.83
C THR A 23 8.74 -2.03 4.26
N THR A 24 7.76 -2.75 4.82
CA THR A 24 7.33 -2.54 6.20
C THR A 24 8.48 -2.75 7.18
N THR A 25 8.56 -1.87 8.19
CA THR A 25 9.61 -1.93 9.22
C THR A 25 9.10 -2.54 10.52
N SER A 26 7.79 -2.73 10.66
CA SER A 26 7.17 -3.37 11.81
C SER A 26 5.86 -4.05 11.43
N ALA A 27 5.47 -5.04 12.23
CA ALA A 27 4.19 -5.68 12.06
C ALA A 27 3.05 -4.72 12.42
N GLY A 28 1.98 -4.73 11.63
CA GLY A 28 0.77 -3.95 11.90
C GLY A 28 0.02 -4.40 13.17
N ALA A 29 -1.11 -3.77 13.47
CA ALA A 29 -2.04 -4.16 14.51
C ALA A 29 -2.66 -5.54 14.25
N THR A 30 -3.06 -6.23 15.31
CA THR A 30 -3.76 -7.53 15.25
C THR A 30 -5.15 -7.46 14.63
N THR A 31 -5.67 -6.25 14.40
CA THR A 31 -6.91 -6.01 13.65
C THR A 31 -6.70 -6.08 12.13
N ASN A 32 -5.45 -6.25 11.67
CA ASN A 32 -5.05 -6.26 10.26
C ASN A 32 -5.40 -4.97 9.50
N LYS A 33 -5.70 -3.87 10.22
CA LYS A 33 -6.11 -2.58 9.65
C LYS A 33 -5.00 -1.53 9.64
N THR A 34 -3.74 -1.97 9.67
CA THR A 34 -2.62 -1.04 9.63
C THR A 34 -1.43 -1.64 8.90
N LEU A 35 -0.69 -0.77 8.24
CA LEU A 35 0.65 -1.04 7.69
C LEU A 35 1.63 -0.07 8.34
N VAL A 36 2.79 -0.57 8.78
CA VAL A 36 3.79 0.25 9.49
C VAL A 36 5.10 0.26 8.73
N ASP A 37 5.49 1.46 8.32
CA ASP A 37 6.77 1.76 7.70
C ASP A 37 7.27 3.13 8.17
N THR A 38 8.33 3.13 8.96
CA THR A 38 8.94 4.33 9.52
C THR A 38 9.44 5.33 8.48
N ALA A 39 9.71 4.90 7.24
CA ALA A 39 10.07 5.83 6.16
C ALA A 39 8.91 6.78 5.78
N LEU A 40 7.65 6.39 6.05
CA LEU A 40 6.48 7.24 5.80
C LEU A 40 6.43 8.50 6.70
N ILE A 41 7.28 8.60 7.72
CA ILE A 41 7.42 9.81 8.54
C ILE A 41 7.85 11.02 7.68
N GLU A 42 8.54 10.77 6.56
CA GLU A 42 8.95 11.82 5.61
C GLU A 42 7.76 12.46 4.87
N LYS A 43 6.60 11.80 4.84
CA LYS A 43 5.40 12.29 4.17
C LYS A 43 4.51 13.04 5.16
N GLN A 44 3.92 14.14 4.69
CA GLN A 44 2.89 14.83 5.46
C GLN A 44 1.62 13.98 5.49
N ASN A 45 0.83 14.05 6.57
CA ASN A 45 -0.44 13.30 6.67
C ASN A 45 -1.40 13.60 5.49
N ALA A 46 -1.38 14.83 4.97
CA ALA A 46 -2.18 15.26 3.82
C ALA A 46 -1.73 14.67 2.47
N TRP A 47 -0.60 13.97 2.42
CA TRP A 47 -0.15 13.26 1.23
C TRP A 47 -1.10 12.11 0.88
N ILE A 48 -1.67 11.45 1.90
CA ILE A 48 -2.78 10.51 1.72
C ILE A 48 -4.05 11.30 1.42
N GLY A 49 -4.42 11.30 0.14
CA GLY A 49 -5.63 11.88 -0.38
C GLY A 49 -6.79 10.89 -0.47
N LYS A 50 -7.84 11.31 -1.15
CA LYS A 50 -9.00 10.47 -1.44
C LYS A 50 -8.60 9.32 -2.37
N ASP A 51 -9.18 8.14 -2.14
CA ASP A 51 -9.05 6.96 -3.02
C ASP A 51 -7.59 6.53 -3.25
N MET A 52 -6.77 6.61 -2.19
CA MET A 52 -5.43 6.02 -2.16
C MET A 52 -5.46 4.62 -1.55
N TYR A 53 -4.70 3.71 -2.14
CA TYR A 53 -4.66 2.30 -1.79
C TYR A 53 -3.23 1.87 -1.51
N ASP A 54 -3.06 0.95 -0.59
CA ASP A 54 -1.85 0.15 -0.48
C ASP A 54 -2.05 -1.20 -1.18
N LEU A 55 -1.02 -1.66 -1.88
CA LEU A 55 -0.96 -2.97 -2.52
C LEU A 55 0.27 -3.71 -2.02
N ILE A 56 0.06 -4.89 -1.45
CA ILE A 56 1.15 -5.77 -1.02
C ILE A 56 1.73 -6.49 -2.24
N THR A 57 3.03 -6.35 -2.46
CA THR A 57 3.73 -6.91 -3.64
C THR A 57 4.66 -8.06 -3.33
N SER A 58 5.07 -8.18 -2.06
CA SER A 58 5.86 -9.32 -1.62
C SER A 58 5.70 -9.53 -0.12
N ALA A 59 5.45 -10.77 0.27
CA ALA A 59 5.37 -11.17 1.66
C ALA A 59 5.78 -12.63 1.80
N THR A 60 6.25 -13.03 2.99
CA THR A 60 6.45 -14.44 3.34
C THR A 60 5.11 -15.19 3.40
N ASP A 61 4.06 -14.50 3.87
CA ASP A 61 2.69 -15.01 3.85
C ASP A 61 2.07 -14.70 2.49
N ALA A 62 1.93 -15.72 1.64
CA ALA A 62 1.35 -15.57 0.30
C ALA A 62 -0.13 -15.13 0.32
N THR A 63 -0.84 -15.27 1.44
CA THR A 63 -2.27 -14.91 1.53
C THR A 63 -2.53 -13.40 1.52
N VAL A 64 -1.49 -12.60 1.79
CA VAL A 64 -1.56 -11.14 1.72
C VAL A 64 -0.94 -10.58 0.45
N VAL A 65 -0.25 -11.39 -0.36
CA VAL A 65 0.30 -10.91 -1.65
C VAL A 65 -0.86 -10.57 -2.58
N ASP A 66 -0.73 -9.46 -3.30
CA ASP A 66 -1.77 -8.86 -4.13
C ASP A 66 -3.01 -8.38 -3.36
N ASP A 67 -2.98 -8.42 -2.01
CA ASP A 67 -4.04 -7.86 -1.18
C ASP A 67 -3.92 -6.34 -1.16
N GLU A 68 -5.03 -5.67 -1.46
CA GLU A 68 -5.09 -4.22 -1.60
C GLU A 68 -6.10 -3.61 -0.64
N ARG A 69 -5.76 -2.53 0.05
CA ARG A 69 -6.69 -1.84 0.94
C ARG A 69 -6.70 -0.34 0.73
N GLN A 70 -7.89 0.24 0.82
CA GLN A 70 -8.01 1.70 0.82
C GLN A 70 -7.46 2.25 2.13
N ILE A 71 -6.58 3.23 2.01
CA ILE A 71 -5.93 3.92 3.12
C ILE A 71 -6.89 5.00 3.64
N ALA A 72 -7.20 4.93 4.93
CA ALA A 72 -8.02 5.90 5.63
C ALA A 72 -7.20 7.14 6.05
N SER A 73 -5.97 6.93 6.51
CA SER A 73 -5.09 8.02 6.94
C SER A 73 -3.63 7.56 7.07
N LEU A 74 -2.72 8.53 7.06
CA LEU A 74 -1.34 8.37 7.49
C LEU A 74 -1.15 9.07 8.85
N SER A 75 -0.43 8.40 9.75
CA SER A 75 0.19 8.98 10.93
C SER A 75 1.69 9.13 10.68
N ASN A 76 2.13 10.36 10.40
CA ASN A 76 3.53 10.70 10.19
C ASN A 76 4.36 10.75 11.48
N THR A 77 3.77 10.55 12.66
CA THR A 77 4.53 10.42 13.92
C THR A 77 5.33 9.11 13.96
N ASN A 78 4.77 8.05 13.36
CA ASN A 78 5.29 6.69 13.44
C ASN A 78 5.31 5.96 12.09
N GLY A 79 4.90 6.62 11.00
CA GLY A 79 4.85 6.02 9.68
C GLY A 79 3.79 4.92 9.57
N THR A 80 2.63 5.12 10.19
CA THR A 80 1.55 4.13 10.19
C THR A 80 0.43 4.54 9.25
N LEU A 81 0.08 3.66 8.32
CA LEU A 81 -1.15 3.76 7.54
C LEU A 81 -2.28 3.10 8.30
N ALA A 82 -3.40 3.80 8.48
CA ALA A 82 -4.65 3.21 8.90
C ALA A 82 -5.45 2.81 7.68
N LEU A 83 -5.98 1.60 7.68
CA LEU A 83 -6.73 1.03 6.55
C LEU A 83 -8.22 1.01 6.87
N THR A 84 -9.04 1.32 5.87
CA THR A 84 -10.50 1.29 6.01
C THR A 84 -11.02 -0.12 6.33
N ARG A 85 -10.37 -1.14 5.76
CA ARG A 85 -10.68 -2.56 5.93
C ARG A 85 -9.42 -3.35 6.29
N ALA A 86 -9.65 -4.52 6.89
CA ALA A 86 -8.60 -5.43 7.30
C ALA A 86 -8.01 -6.17 6.09
N HIS A 87 -6.69 -6.31 6.02
CA HIS A 87 -6.06 -7.30 5.15
C HIS A 87 -6.48 -8.72 5.53
N THR A 88 -6.29 -9.66 4.59
CA THR A 88 -6.58 -11.08 4.77
C THR A 88 -5.83 -11.67 5.96
N ALA A 89 -4.60 -11.19 6.22
CA ALA A 89 -3.84 -11.48 7.41
C ALA A 89 -3.09 -10.24 7.93
N ARG A 90 -2.46 -10.37 9.09
CA ARG A 90 -1.67 -9.30 9.70
C ARG A 90 -0.44 -9.03 8.85
N ILE A 91 -0.28 -7.79 8.39
CA ILE A 91 0.93 -7.39 7.67
C ILE A 91 2.13 -7.47 8.62
N ALA A 92 3.08 -8.33 8.27
CA ALA A 92 4.31 -8.56 9.01
C ALA A 92 5.35 -7.46 8.73
N THR A 93 6.49 -7.54 9.42
CA THR A 93 7.69 -6.79 9.02
C THR A 93 8.30 -7.38 7.74
N SER A 94 9.09 -6.61 7.01
CA SER A 94 9.76 -7.03 5.78
C SER A 94 8.80 -7.41 4.64
N VAL A 95 7.61 -6.79 4.60
CA VAL A 95 6.61 -6.94 3.53
C VAL A 95 6.76 -5.79 2.55
N GLY A 96 6.99 -6.10 1.28
CA GLY A 96 7.05 -5.10 0.22
C GLY A 96 5.64 -4.65 -0.19
N TYR A 97 5.48 -3.34 -0.37
CA TYR A 97 4.20 -2.74 -0.73
C TYR A 97 4.38 -1.51 -1.60
N GLU A 98 3.28 -1.08 -2.20
CA GLU A 98 3.20 0.14 -2.98
C GLU A 98 1.96 0.95 -2.56
N ILE A 99 2.00 2.27 -2.74
CA ILE A 99 0.83 3.13 -2.58
C ILE A 99 0.51 3.77 -3.92
N HIS A 100 -0.76 3.81 -4.30
CA HIS A 100 -1.22 4.39 -5.56
C HIS A 100 -2.68 4.86 -5.48
N ARG A 101 -3.07 5.78 -6.38
CA ARG A 101 -4.49 6.16 -6.61
C ARG A 101 -5.12 5.45 -7.80
N LEU A 102 -4.32 4.88 -8.69
CA LEU A 102 -4.77 4.32 -9.97
C LEU A 102 -4.89 2.81 -9.92
N PHE A 103 -5.91 2.28 -10.60
CA PHE A 103 -6.22 0.86 -10.79
C PHE A 103 -6.27 0.10 -9.48
N THR A 104 -7.47 -0.05 -8.93
CA THR A 104 -7.63 -0.95 -7.80
C THR A 104 -7.39 -2.38 -8.30
N ALA A 105 -6.70 -3.23 -7.55
CA ALA A 105 -6.62 -4.66 -7.83
C ALA A 105 -8.04 -5.26 -7.98
N SER A 106 -9.01 -4.65 -7.30
CA SER A 106 -10.44 -4.94 -7.38
C SER A 106 -11.07 -4.65 -8.77
N ASP A 107 -10.53 -3.70 -9.55
CA ASP A 107 -11.05 -3.39 -10.90
C ASP A 107 -10.69 -4.49 -11.92
N ARG A 108 -9.72 -5.36 -11.60
CA ARG A 108 -9.39 -6.54 -12.41
C ARG A 108 -10.55 -7.55 -12.47
N GLU A 109 -11.38 -7.61 -11.45
CA GLU A 109 -12.55 -8.52 -11.37
C GLU A 109 -13.75 -8.01 -12.19
N ASN A 110 -13.71 -6.77 -12.72
CA ASN A 110 -14.79 -6.14 -13.49
C ASN A 110 -14.49 -6.01 -15.01
N LEU A 111 -13.51 -6.75 -15.53
CA LEU A 111 -13.17 -6.85 -16.96
C LEU A 111 -13.28 -8.30 -17.44
#